data_AF-A0A3C0ZSH3-F1
#
_entry.id   AF-A0A3C0ZSH3-F1
#
_cell.length_a   1.000
_cell.length_b   1.000
_cell.length_c   1.000
_cell.angle_alpha   90.00
_cell.angle_beta   90.00
_cell.angle_gamma   90.00
#
_symmetry.space_group_name_H-M   'P 1'
#
loop_
_entity.id
_entity.type
_entity.pdbx_description
1 polymer ?
#
loop_
_entity_poly.entity_id
_entity_poly.type
_entity_poly.pdbx_seq_one_letter_code
_entity_poly.pdbx_strand_id
1 'polypeptide(L)'
;LEKESLRIMEADGRISRTDHPFGDDPHFSRDFAESQLEIITPVAHSTEELYGMISQMHAEALRRLAESGETLHMSSNPPAYIPSEVRIAHFSGENAHKEEYRRYLLEKYGLEKMLLSGIHYNFSYSADYPSFLGTTADALYLKAAAWTLRYAWLIVWLTAASPGPFRAETFGQCRERVKPVYASVRCGKEGYWNPFLPVLDFSGVS
;
A
#
# COMPACT_ATOMS: atom_id res chain seq x y z
N LEU A 1 6.94 0.47 9.48
CA LEU A 1 6.79 0.55 8.01
C LEU A 1 5.83 -0.53 7.60
N GLU A 2 4.91 -0.21 6.72
CA GLU A 2 4.01 -1.19 6.11
C GLU A 2 4.38 -1.30 4.64
N LYS A 3 4.47 -2.53 4.12
CA LYS A 3 4.74 -2.80 2.72
C LYS A 3 3.68 -3.76 2.19
N GLU A 4 2.91 -3.29 1.23
CA GLU A 4 1.94 -4.11 0.52
C GLU A 4 2.56 -4.75 -0.71
N SER A 5 2.02 -5.90 -1.10
CA SER A 5 2.40 -6.61 -2.31
C SER A 5 1.36 -7.64 -2.69
N LEU A 6 1.00 -7.71 -3.96
CA LEU A 6 0.23 -8.85 -4.46
C LEU A 6 1.09 -10.11 -4.46
N ARG A 7 0.50 -11.22 -4.02
CA ARG A 7 0.98 -12.59 -4.22
C ARG A 7 0.61 -13.02 -5.64
N ILE A 8 1.60 -13.50 -6.39
CA ILE A 8 1.42 -13.99 -7.75
C ILE A 8 2.01 -15.39 -7.87
N MET A 9 1.46 -16.21 -8.77
CA MET A 9 2.03 -17.51 -9.11
C MET A 9 3.33 -17.29 -9.89
N GLU A 10 4.42 -17.95 -9.51
CA GLU A 10 5.70 -17.83 -10.23
C GLU A 10 5.61 -18.33 -11.68
N ALA A 11 4.77 -19.34 -11.92
CA ALA A 11 4.66 -20.01 -13.22
C ALA A 11 4.10 -19.11 -14.34
N ASP A 12 3.18 -18.19 -14.00
CA ASP A 12 2.46 -17.39 -15.01
C ASP A 12 2.26 -15.91 -14.63
N GLY A 13 2.70 -15.50 -13.44
CA GLY A 13 2.59 -14.12 -12.95
C GLY A 13 1.17 -13.68 -12.63
N ARG A 14 0.20 -14.61 -12.59
CA ARG A 14 -1.20 -14.28 -12.23
C ARG A 14 -1.35 -14.14 -10.73
N ILE A 15 -2.31 -13.30 -10.33
CA ILE A 15 -2.68 -13.11 -8.93
C ILE A 15 -3.06 -14.47 -8.31
N SER A 16 -2.46 -14.78 -7.16
CA SER A 16 -2.72 -16.01 -6.44
C SER A 16 -4.19 -16.12 -6.01
N ARG A 17 -4.69 -17.36 -6.00
CA ARG A 17 -6.02 -17.72 -5.50
C ARG A 17 -5.97 -18.54 -4.21
N THR A 18 -4.78 -18.80 -3.66
CA THR A 18 -4.62 -19.56 -2.42
C THR A 18 -4.97 -18.71 -1.22
N ASP A 19 -5.28 -19.35 -0.09
CA ASP A 19 -5.54 -18.67 1.18
C ASP A 19 -4.26 -18.04 1.74
N HIS A 20 -4.41 -17.02 2.58
CA HIS A 20 -3.29 -16.33 3.19
C HIS A 20 -2.44 -17.27 4.06
N PRO A 21 -1.16 -17.48 3.76
CA PRO A 21 -0.38 -18.58 4.36
C PRO A 21 0.19 -18.23 5.75
N PHE A 22 -0.03 -17.02 6.25
CA PHE A 22 0.50 -16.55 7.54
C PHE A 22 -0.54 -16.56 8.68
N GLY A 23 -1.77 -17.05 8.42
CA GLY A 23 -2.82 -17.09 9.43
C GLY A 23 -3.15 -15.69 9.97
N ASP A 24 -3.22 -15.57 11.30
CA ASP A 24 -3.53 -14.32 12.00
C ASP A 24 -2.28 -13.60 12.56
N ASP A 25 -1.11 -13.82 11.94
CA ASP A 25 0.12 -13.12 12.32
C ASP A 25 -0.04 -11.59 12.11
N PRO A 26 0.10 -10.77 13.16
CA PRO A 26 -0.08 -9.31 13.06
C PRO A 26 0.98 -8.64 12.18
N HIS A 27 2.10 -9.30 11.89
CA HIS A 27 3.18 -8.79 11.06
C HIS A 27 3.04 -9.13 9.57
N PHE A 28 2.19 -10.11 9.24
CA PHE A 28 1.89 -10.54 7.89
C PHE A 28 0.37 -10.54 7.70
N SER A 29 -0.18 -9.36 7.45
CA SER A 29 -1.61 -9.13 7.28
C SER A 29 -2.02 -9.19 5.81
N ARG A 30 -3.30 -8.90 5.56
CA ARG A 30 -3.84 -8.62 4.23
C ARG A 30 -4.37 -7.20 4.21
N ASP A 31 -4.08 -6.47 3.13
CA ASP A 31 -4.75 -5.20 2.86
C ASP A 31 -6.15 -5.49 2.29
N PHE A 32 -6.47 -5.12 1.06
CA PHE A 32 -7.82 -5.29 0.52
C PHE A 32 -8.17 -6.73 0.12
N ALA A 33 -7.29 -7.39 -0.64
CA ALA A 33 -7.52 -8.73 -1.18
C ALA A 33 -6.81 -9.81 -0.36
N GLU A 34 -7.32 -11.03 -0.40
CA GLU A 34 -6.70 -12.21 0.24
C GLU A 34 -5.30 -12.48 -0.33
N SER A 35 -5.06 -12.07 -1.57
CA SER A 35 -3.77 -12.15 -2.26
C SER A 35 -2.88 -10.93 -2.03
N GLN A 36 -3.29 -9.91 -1.27
CA GLN A 36 -2.53 -8.67 -1.09
C GLN A 36 -1.86 -8.67 0.27
N LEU A 37 -0.67 -9.28 0.33
CA LEU A 37 0.14 -9.37 1.53
C LEU A 37 0.56 -7.98 2.00
N GLU A 38 0.39 -7.72 3.29
CA GLU A 38 0.85 -6.53 3.97
C GLU A 38 1.86 -6.93 5.05
N ILE A 39 3.13 -6.52 4.88
CA ILE A 39 4.20 -6.75 5.85
C ILE A 39 4.29 -5.53 6.76
N ILE A 40 4.09 -5.72 8.06
CA ILE A 40 4.00 -4.65 9.06
C ILE A 40 5.16 -4.78 10.05
N THR A 41 6.16 -3.92 9.94
CA THR A 41 7.29 -3.94 10.88
C THR A 41 6.86 -3.45 12.26
N PRO A 42 7.51 -3.92 13.34
CA PRO A 42 7.53 -3.21 14.60
C PRO A 42 8.05 -1.77 14.47
N VAL A 43 7.93 -1.00 15.56
CA VAL A 43 8.60 0.30 15.68
C VAL A 43 10.11 0.06 15.68
N ALA A 44 10.82 0.85 14.87
CA ALA A 44 12.27 0.88 14.83
C ALA A 44 12.77 2.25 15.28
N HIS A 45 13.94 2.29 15.92
CA HIS A 45 14.57 3.50 16.45
C HIS A 45 15.72 4.01 15.58
N SER A 46 16.08 3.27 14.53
CA SER A 46 16.98 3.75 13.48
C SER A 46 16.56 3.24 12.10
N THR A 47 17.12 3.86 11.05
CA THR A 47 16.91 3.41 9.68
C THR A 47 17.52 2.03 9.45
N GLU A 48 18.67 1.73 10.04
CA GLU A 48 19.38 0.46 9.90
C GLU A 48 18.56 -0.68 10.51
N GLU A 49 17.99 -0.44 11.69
CA GLU A 49 17.09 -1.39 12.35
C GLU A 49 15.85 -1.66 11.50
N LEU A 50 15.21 -0.60 10.98
CA LEU A 50 14.04 -0.72 10.11
C LEU A 50 14.35 -1.55 8.85
N TYR A 51 15.47 -1.25 8.19
CA TYR A 51 15.93 -1.99 7.02
C TYR A 51 16.22 -3.45 7.34
N GLY A 52 16.83 -3.74 8.49
CA GLY A 52 17.07 -5.10 8.97
C GLY A 52 15.76 -5.88 9.16
N MET A 53 14.80 -5.29 9.87
CA MET A 53 13.48 -5.90 10.11
C MET A 53 12.75 -6.19 8.80
N ILE A 54 12.54 -5.18 7.94
CA ILE A 54 11.78 -5.38 6.71
C ILE A 54 12.45 -6.38 5.76
N SER A 55 13.79 -6.42 5.72
CA SER A 55 14.52 -7.37 4.87
C SER A 55 14.33 -8.80 5.33
N GLN A 56 14.42 -9.05 6.64
CA GLN A 56 14.19 -10.38 7.22
C GLN A 56 12.76 -10.84 7.02
N MET A 57 11.79 -9.96 7.28
CA MET A 57 10.37 -10.28 7.12
C MET A 57 10.00 -10.51 5.65
N HIS A 58 10.56 -9.74 4.73
CA HIS A 58 10.36 -9.94 3.30
C HIS A 58 10.96 -11.28 2.82
N ALA A 59 12.16 -11.65 3.30
CA ALA A 59 12.78 -12.93 2.98
C ALA A 59 11.96 -14.11 3.52
N GLU A 60 11.43 -13.99 4.75
CA GLU A 60 10.52 -14.99 5.32
C GLU A 60 9.24 -15.11 4.49
N ALA A 61 8.66 -13.98 4.06
CA ALA A 61 7.48 -13.99 3.21
C ALA A 61 7.74 -14.76 1.92
N LEU A 62 8.83 -14.45 1.20
CA LEU A 62 9.19 -15.15 -0.03
C LEU A 62 9.41 -16.65 0.19
N ARG A 63 10.08 -17.04 1.30
CA ARG A 63 10.32 -18.44 1.64
C ARG A 63 9.02 -19.22 1.84
N ARG A 64 8.06 -18.64 2.56
CA ARG A 64 6.75 -19.27 2.80
C ARG A 64 5.88 -19.33 1.55
N LEU A 65 5.92 -18.29 0.72
CA LEU A 65 5.18 -18.25 -0.54
C LEU A 65 5.70 -19.29 -1.55
N ALA A 66 7.01 -19.50 -1.59
CA ALA A 66 7.63 -20.50 -2.46
C ALA A 66 7.12 -21.92 -2.23
N GLU A 67 6.65 -22.27 -1.01
CA GLU A 67 6.05 -23.58 -0.70
C GLU A 67 4.78 -23.85 -1.53
N SER A 68 4.12 -22.80 -2.00
CA SER A 68 2.93 -22.84 -2.87
C SER A 68 3.21 -22.44 -4.33
N GLY A 69 4.48 -22.25 -4.69
CA GLY A 69 4.87 -21.76 -6.01
C GLY A 69 4.51 -20.29 -6.26
N GLU A 70 4.45 -19.50 -5.20
CA GLU A 70 4.11 -18.08 -5.23
C GLU A 70 5.32 -17.18 -4.97
N THR A 71 5.21 -15.94 -5.44
CA THR A 71 6.16 -14.86 -5.17
C THR A 71 5.44 -13.52 -5.01
N LEU A 72 6.20 -12.47 -4.74
CA LEU A 72 5.69 -11.11 -4.55
C LEU A 72 5.79 -10.27 -5.83
N HIS A 73 4.68 -9.63 -6.19
CA HIS A 73 4.66 -8.65 -7.27
C HIS A 73 5.47 -7.41 -6.90
N MET A 74 6.43 -7.03 -7.76
CA MET A 74 7.38 -5.96 -7.44
C MET A 74 6.87 -4.54 -7.73
N SER A 75 5.72 -4.39 -8.40
CA SER A 75 5.17 -3.08 -8.74
C SER A 75 4.06 -2.65 -7.78
N SER A 76 3.91 -1.34 -7.60
CA SER A 76 2.71 -0.75 -7.02
C SER A 76 1.46 -0.98 -7.86
N ASN A 77 1.62 -1.10 -9.17
CA ASN A 77 0.51 -1.41 -10.07
C ASN A 77 0.22 -2.92 -10.03
N PRO A 78 -1.06 -3.35 -10.10
CA PRO A 78 -1.36 -4.77 -10.24
C PRO A 78 -0.83 -5.34 -11.57
N PRO A 79 -0.67 -6.68 -11.68
CA PRO A 79 -0.37 -7.35 -12.94
C PRO A 79 -1.38 -7.00 -14.03
N ALA A 80 -0.96 -7.09 -15.29
CA ALA A 80 -1.77 -6.75 -16.46
C ALA A 80 -3.11 -7.50 -16.54
N TYR A 81 -3.12 -8.74 -16.07
CA TYR A 81 -4.31 -9.57 -16.01
C TYR A 81 -4.82 -9.63 -14.57
N ILE A 82 -5.94 -8.95 -14.33
CA ILE A 82 -6.69 -9.03 -13.08
C ILE A 82 -7.90 -9.91 -13.33
N PRO A 83 -8.03 -11.08 -12.66
CA PRO A 83 -9.22 -11.91 -12.81
C PRO A 83 -10.44 -11.21 -12.21
N SER A 84 -11.63 -11.48 -12.74
CA SER A 84 -12.90 -10.93 -12.22
C SER A 84 -13.24 -11.41 -10.79
N GLU A 85 -12.61 -12.48 -10.34
CA GLU A 85 -12.90 -13.19 -9.08
C GLU A 85 -11.79 -13.03 -8.03
N VAL A 86 -11.11 -11.88 -7.98
CA VAL A 86 -10.16 -11.64 -6.88
C VAL A 86 -10.92 -11.65 -5.54
N ARG A 87 -10.47 -12.49 -4.62
CA ARG A 87 -11.09 -12.66 -3.31
C ARG A 87 -10.74 -11.48 -2.41
N ILE A 88 -11.76 -10.86 -1.83
CA ILE A 88 -11.58 -9.89 -0.73
C ILE A 88 -10.94 -10.62 0.45
N ALA A 89 -10.06 -9.92 1.17
CA ALA A 89 -9.42 -10.47 2.37
C ALA A 89 -10.48 -10.94 3.37
N HIS A 90 -10.38 -12.22 3.75
CA HIS A 90 -11.35 -12.84 4.64
C HIS A 90 -10.85 -12.75 6.09
N PHE A 91 -11.67 -12.15 6.94
CA PHE A 91 -11.39 -12.02 8.37
C PHE A 91 -12.53 -12.68 9.15
N SER A 92 -12.18 -13.49 10.15
CA SER A 92 -13.15 -14.18 11.01
C SER A 92 -13.16 -13.57 12.44
N GLY A 93 -14.13 -13.98 13.25
CA GLY A 93 -14.25 -13.57 14.65
C GLY A 93 -14.47 -12.07 14.83
N GLU A 94 -13.76 -11.46 15.77
CA GLU A 94 -13.87 -10.02 16.09
C GLU A 94 -13.49 -9.11 14.91
N ASN A 95 -12.74 -9.62 13.95
CA ASN A 95 -12.28 -8.88 12.78
C ASN A 95 -13.27 -8.95 11.59
N ALA A 96 -14.41 -9.64 11.70
CA ALA A 96 -15.34 -9.82 10.57
C ALA A 96 -15.84 -8.50 9.95
N HIS A 97 -15.98 -7.44 10.76
CA HIS A 97 -16.36 -6.10 10.31
C HIS A 97 -15.38 -5.51 9.26
N LYS A 98 -14.12 -5.98 9.24
CA LYS A 98 -13.12 -5.58 8.25
C LYS A 98 -13.46 -6.03 6.84
N GLU A 99 -14.20 -7.13 6.70
CA GLU A 99 -14.64 -7.64 5.40
C GLU A 99 -15.77 -6.77 4.82
N GLU A 100 -16.76 -6.41 5.65
CA GLU A 100 -17.89 -5.56 5.22
C GLU A 100 -17.40 -4.19 4.71
N TYR A 101 -16.44 -3.59 5.41
CA TYR A 101 -15.81 -2.35 4.97
C TYR A 101 -15.14 -2.49 3.60
N ARG A 102 -14.47 -3.62 3.33
CA ARG A 102 -13.84 -3.88 2.02
C ARG A 102 -14.88 -4.10 0.92
N ARG A 103 -16.01 -4.73 1.21
CA ARG A 103 -17.13 -4.84 0.23
C ARG A 103 -17.64 -3.45 -0.17
N TYR A 104 -17.81 -2.55 0.80
CA TYR A 104 -18.15 -1.14 0.52
C TYR A 104 -17.10 -0.45 -0.36
N LEU A 105 -15.81 -0.63 -0.07
CA LEU A 105 -14.72 -0.05 -0.88
C LEU A 105 -14.71 -0.61 -2.31
N LEU A 106 -14.99 -1.90 -2.48
CA LEU A 106 -15.10 -2.54 -3.80
C LEU A 106 -16.21 -1.90 -4.64
N GLU A 107 -17.39 -1.71 -4.06
CA GLU A 107 -18.52 -1.07 -4.74
C GLU A 107 -18.24 0.39 -5.11
N LYS A 108 -17.55 1.11 -4.22
CA LYS A 108 -17.27 2.54 -4.39
C LYS A 108 -16.14 2.85 -5.38
N TYR A 109 -15.06 2.06 -5.35
CA TYR A 109 -13.82 2.37 -6.06
C TYR A 109 -13.46 1.37 -7.16
N GLY A 110 -14.08 0.18 -7.16
CA GLY A 110 -13.81 -0.89 -8.12
C GLY A 110 -12.55 -1.69 -7.79
N LEU A 111 -12.48 -2.92 -8.33
CA LEU A 111 -11.45 -3.89 -7.98
C LEU A 111 -10.03 -3.41 -8.30
N GLU A 112 -9.81 -2.88 -9.51
CA GLU A 112 -8.46 -2.55 -9.98
C GLU A 112 -7.75 -1.54 -9.08
N LYS A 113 -8.49 -0.52 -8.58
CA LYS A 113 -7.92 0.50 -7.68
C LYS A 113 -7.53 -0.09 -6.34
N MET A 114 -8.32 -1.03 -5.84
CA MET A 114 -8.09 -1.64 -4.53
C MET A 114 -6.88 -2.58 -4.51
N LEU A 115 -6.40 -3.01 -5.69
CA LEU A 115 -5.21 -3.86 -5.82
C LEU A 115 -3.90 -3.08 -6.01
N LEU A 116 -3.96 -1.75 -5.99
CA LEU A 116 -2.76 -0.92 -5.97
C LEU A 116 -2.04 -1.12 -4.63
N SER A 117 -0.75 -1.47 -4.70
CA SER A 117 0.09 -1.66 -3.51
C SER A 117 0.96 -0.44 -3.22
N GLY A 118 1.18 -0.15 -1.95
CA GLY A 118 2.02 0.93 -1.47
C GLY A 118 3.05 0.54 -0.42
N ILE A 119 3.84 1.54 -0.01
CA ILE A 119 4.62 1.50 1.21
C ILE A 119 4.11 2.65 2.09
N HIS A 120 3.78 2.37 3.34
CA HIS A 120 3.47 3.40 4.33
C HIS A 120 4.65 3.58 5.28
N TYR A 121 5.10 4.84 5.37
CA TYR A 121 6.17 5.24 6.26
C TYR A 121 5.57 5.93 7.50
N ASN A 122 5.50 5.18 8.59
CA ASN A 122 5.04 5.66 9.88
C ASN A 122 6.21 6.24 10.67
N PHE A 123 6.05 7.47 11.16
CA PHE A 123 7.10 8.21 11.86
C PHE A 123 6.52 8.96 13.06
N SER A 124 7.30 9.05 14.13
CA SER A 124 6.99 9.88 15.30
C SER A 124 8.23 10.61 15.81
N TYR A 125 8.03 11.83 16.30
CA TYR A 125 9.06 12.55 17.05
C TYR A 125 9.23 11.93 18.45
N SER A 126 10.40 12.12 19.06
CA SER A 126 10.59 11.77 20.46
C SER A 126 9.62 12.56 21.35
N ALA A 127 9.21 11.95 22.46
CA ALA A 127 8.19 12.52 23.35
C ALA A 127 8.56 13.92 23.89
N ASP A 128 9.85 14.19 24.06
CA ASP A 128 10.35 15.46 24.60
C ASP A 128 10.49 16.57 23.54
N TYR A 129 10.43 16.22 22.26
CA TYR A 129 10.68 17.16 21.16
C TYR A 129 9.67 18.33 21.08
N PRO A 130 8.34 18.12 21.27
CA PRO A 130 7.40 19.23 21.33
C PRO A 130 7.73 20.21 22.46
N SER A 131 8.05 19.70 23.66
CA SER A 131 8.43 20.51 24.82
C SER A 131 9.72 21.30 24.56
N PHE A 132 10.71 20.67 23.92
CA PHE A 132 11.95 21.35 23.51
C PHE A 132 11.70 22.54 22.57
N LEU A 133 10.72 22.41 21.67
CA LEU A 133 10.31 23.48 20.75
C LEU A 133 9.34 24.49 21.37
N GLY A 134 8.91 24.30 22.62
CA GLY A 134 7.91 25.15 23.27
C GLY A 134 6.52 25.05 22.65
N THR A 135 6.15 23.88 22.11
CA THR A 135 4.86 23.61 21.45
C THR A 135 4.18 22.36 22.01
N THR A 136 2.90 22.17 21.71
CA THR A 136 2.21 20.89 21.97
C THR A 136 2.50 19.88 20.87
N ALA A 137 2.34 18.58 21.18
CA ALA A 137 2.48 17.50 20.20
C ALA A 137 1.50 17.67 19.03
N ASP A 138 0.24 17.98 19.31
CA ASP A 138 -0.79 18.18 18.27
C ASP A 138 -0.42 19.30 17.31
N ALA A 139 0.00 20.46 17.81
CA ALA A 139 0.41 21.58 16.98
C ALA A 139 1.64 21.24 16.12
N LEU A 140 2.58 20.45 16.66
CA LEU A 140 3.73 19.97 15.90
C LEU A 140 3.31 19.02 14.76
N TYR A 141 2.48 18.01 15.04
CA TYR A 141 2.05 17.04 14.04
C TYR A 141 1.12 17.65 12.99
N LEU A 142 0.22 18.55 13.36
CA LEU A 142 -0.61 19.29 12.40
C LEU A 142 0.25 20.12 11.45
N LYS A 143 1.27 20.81 11.97
CA LYS A 143 2.24 21.54 11.15
C LYS A 143 3.03 20.58 10.25
N ALA A 144 3.51 19.45 10.78
CA ALA A 144 4.22 18.46 9.99
C ALA A 144 3.33 17.90 8.85
N ALA A 145 2.06 17.59 9.13
CA ALA A 145 1.10 17.12 8.14
C ALA A 145 0.85 18.16 7.03
N ALA A 146 0.64 19.42 7.39
CA ALA A 146 0.45 20.52 6.44
C ALA A 146 1.66 20.68 5.50
N TRP A 147 2.88 20.60 6.05
CA TRP A 147 4.11 20.67 5.27
C TRP A 147 4.30 19.45 4.38
N THR A 148 4.05 18.24 4.90
CA THR A 148 4.10 17.00 4.12
C THR A 148 3.15 17.06 2.92
N LEU A 149 1.92 17.53 3.10
CA LEU A 149 0.97 17.68 1.99
C LEU A 149 1.41 18.75 0.98
N ARG A 150 1.91 19.89 1.47
CA ARG A 150 2.44 20.97 0.60
C ARG A 150 3.59 20.49 -0.28
N TYR A 151 4.43 19.60 0.22
CA TYR A 151 5.61 19.07 -0.47
C TYR A 151 5.46 17.61 -0.91
N ALA A 152 4.26 17.05 -0.90
CA ALA A 152 4.02 15.65 -1.27
C ALA A 152 4.48 15.34 -2.70
N TRP A 153 4.41 16.33 -3.60
CA TRP A 153 4.92 16.23 -4.96
C TRP A 153 6.41 15.88 -5.02
N LEU A 154 7.22 16.32 -4.05
CA LEU A 154 8.67 16.05 -4.02
C LEU A 154 8.93 14.58 -3.66
N ILE A 155 8.17 14.04 -2.71
CA ILE A 155 8.23 12.62 -2.36
C ILE A 155 7.87 11.79 -3.59
N VAL A 156 6.76 12.11 -4.26
CA VAL A 156 6.37 11.42 -5.51
C VAL A 156 7.45 11.56 -6.58
N TRP A 157 8.01 12.75 -6.78
CA TRP A 157 9.05 12.97 -7.79
C TRP A 157 10.31 12.13 -7.54
N LEU A 158 10.73 11.96 -6.28
CA LEU A 158 11.91 11.20 -5.91
C LEU A 158 11.68 9.67 -5.91
N THR A 159 10.47 9.21 -5.60
CA THR A 159 10.20 7.79 -5.30
C THR A 159 9.21 7.12 -6.25
N ALA A 160 8.67 7.85 -7.24
CA ALA A 160 7.76 7.30 -8.23
C ALA A 160 8.35 6.12 -9.00
N ALA A 161 7.67 4.97 -8.94
CA ALA A 161 8.09 3.73 -9.59
C ALA A 161 6.92 2.97 -10.26
N SER A 162 5.88 3.70 -10.72
CA SER A 162 4.70 3.10 -11.38
C SER A 162 4.31 3.80 -12.70
N PRO A 163 5.20 3.86 -13.70
CA PRO A 163 5.00 4.70 -14.89
C PRO A 163 4.01 4.14 -15.92
N GLY A 164 3.57 2.88 -15.78
CA GLY A 164 2.70 2.19 -16.74
C GLY A 164 1.22 2.21 -16.33
N PRO A 165 0.27 2.08 -17.28
CA PRO A 165 -1.13 1.84 -16.95
C PRO A 165 -1.30 0.45 -16.32
N PHE A 166 -2.34 0.31 -15.50
CA PHE A 166 -2.67 -0.97 -14.85
C PHE A 166 -4.11 -1.45 -15.14
N ARG A 167 -4.94 -0.60 -15.75
CA ARG A 167 -6.34 -0.95 -16.05
C ARG A 167 -6.42 -1.81 -17.31
N ALA A 168 -7.30 -2.81 -17.29
CA ALA A 168 -7.48 -3.75 -18.40
C ALA A 168 -7.81 -3.04 -19.73
N GLU A 169 -8.58 -1.95 -19.67
CA GLU A 169 -9.02 -1.15 -20.82
C GLU A 169 -7.86 -0.42 -21.52
N THR A 170 -6.84 0.00 -20.78
CA THR A 170 -5.66 0.70 -21.35
C THR A 170 -4.56 -0.27 -21.77
N PHE A 171 -4.57 -1.53 -21.29
CA PHE A 171 -3.62 -2.55 -21.74
C PHE A 171 -3.78 -2.95 -23.21
N GLY A 172 -5.00 -2.92 -23.76
CA GLY A 172 -5.25 -3.16 -25.18
C GLY A 172 -4.57 -2.13 -26.12
N GLN A 173 -4.27 -0.94 -25.58
CA GLN A 173 -3.56 0.14 -26.29
C GLN A 173 -2.03 0.00 -26.19
N CYS A 174 -1.51 -0.88 -25.32
CA CYS A 174 -0.08 -1.13 -25.11
C CYS A 174 0.60 -2.02 -26.17
N ARG A 175 -0.06 -2.32 -27.31
CA ARG A 175 0.62 -2.93 -28.47
C ARG A 175 1.55 -1.93 -29.18
N GLU A 176 1.28 -0.64 -29.06
CA GLU A 176 2.21 0.42 -29.42
C GLU A 176 2.96 0.85 -28.16
N ARG A 177 4.25 1.21 -28.27
CA ARG A 177 5.04 1.74 -27.16
C ARG A 177 4.36 2.99 -26.58
N VAL A 178 3.49 2.82 -25.60
CA VAL A 178 2.92 3.93 -24.85
C VAL A 178 4.08 4.60 -24.14
N LYS A 179 4.44 5.82 -24.59
CA LYS A 179 5.39 6.64 -23.84
C LYS A 179 4.80 6.83 -22.44
N PRO A 180 5.51 6.49 -21.35
CA PRO A 180 4.99 6.72 -20.02
C PRO A 180 4.77 8.23 -19.85
N VAL A 181 3.50 8.63 -19.77
CA VAL A 181 3.09 10.03 -19.57
C VAL A 181 3.27 10.44 -18.10
N TYR A 182 3.32 9.46 -17.19
CA TYR A 182 3.42 9.66 -15.74
C TYR A 182 4.61 8.91 -15.17
N ALA A 183 5.26 9.49 -14.14
CA ALA A 183 6.23 8.77 -13.32
C ALA A 183 5.55 7.80 -12.33
N SER A 184 4.34 8.15 -11.86
CA SER A 184 3.53 7.34 -10.96
C SER A 184 2.05 7.43 -11.33
N VAL A 185 1.51 6.38 -11.94
CA VAL A 185 0.07 6.24 -12.19
C VAL A 185 -0.68 6.04 -10.87
N ARG A 186 -0.09 5.34 -9.90
CA ARG A 186 -0.67 5.16 -8.56
C ARG A 186 -1.04 6.49 -7.90
N CYS A 187 -0.17 7.50 -8.00
CA CYS A 187 -0.39 8.83 -7.43
C CYS A 187 -1.10 9.80 -8.39
N GLY A 188 -1.45 9.35 -9.60
CA GLY A 188 -2.15 10.15 -10.61
C GLY A 188 -3.67 9.99 -10.53
N LYS A 189 -4.39 10.70 -11.40
CA LYS A 189 -5.86 10.68 -11.47
C LYS A 189 -6.45 9.28 -11.70
N GLU A 190 -5.72 8.44 -12.43
CA GLU A 190 -6.15 7.08 -12.75
C GLU A 190 -5.91 6.06 -11.62
N GLY A 191 -5.05 6.41 -10.66
CA GLY A 191 -4.70 5.59 -9.51
C GLY A 191 -5.63 5.79 -8.31
N TYR A 192 -5.04 5.83 -7.12
CA TYR A 192 -5.77 5.91 -5.85
C TYR A 192 -6.14 7.37 -5.51
N TRP A 193 -6.92 7.99 -6.38
CA TRP A 193 -7.34 9.39 -6.27
C TRP A 193 -8.79 9.53 -5.80
N ASN A 194 -9.03 10.42 -4.84
CA ASN A 194 -10.37 10.74 -4.36
C ASN A 194 -11.17 11.51 -5.42
N PRO A 195 -12.48 11.23 -5.59
CA PRO A 195 -13.31 11.94 -6.57
C PRO A 195 -13.53 13.42 -6.23
N PHE A 196 -13.10 13.86 -5.05
CA PHE A 196 -13.16 15.24 -4.58
C PHE A 196 -11.82 15.65 -3.96
N LEU A 197 -11.57 16.96 -3.92
CA LEU A 197 -10.45 17.53 -3.18
C LEU A 197 -10.92 17.86 -1.76
N PRO A 198 -10.43 17.18 -0.71
CA PRO A 198 -10.76 17.56 0.65
C PRO A 198 -10.16 18.93 0.97
N VAL A 199 -10.94 19.80 1.59
CA VAL A 199 -10.43 21.00 2.25
C VAL A 199 -10.05 20.60 3.67
N LEU A 200 -8.74 20.58 3.95
CA LEU A 200 -8.20 20.19 5.24
C LEU A 200 -7.76 21.44 6.01
N ASP A 201 -8.25 21.58 7.24
CA ASP A 201 -7.79 22.60 8.17
C ASP A 201 -6.76 21.97 9.14
N PHE A 202 -5.62 22.64 9.32
CA PHE A 202 -4.53 22.22 10.20
C PHE A 202 -4.35 23.19 11.37
N SER A 203 -5.32 24.07 11.62
CA SER A 203 -5.26 25.08 12.68
C SER A 203 -5.44 24.48 14.09
N GLY A 204 -6.15 23.35 14.19
CA GLY A 204 -6.43 22.67 15.45
C GLY A 204 -7.04 21.28 15.23
N VAL A 205 -7.15 20.50 16.31
CA VAL A 205 -7.74 19.15 16.31
C VAL A 205 -9.24 19.14 16.66
N SER A 206 -9.84 20.31 16.88
CA SER A 206 -11.21 20.51 17.37
C SER A 206 -12.18 20.95 16.27
#